data_AF-A0A1Y2LHK6-F1
#
_entry.id   AF-A0A1Y2LHK6-F1
#
_cell.length_a   1.000
_cell.length_b   1.000
_cell.length_c   1.000
_cell.angle_alpha   90.00
_cell.angle_beta   90.00
_cell.angle_gamma   90.00
#
_symmetry.space_group_name_H-M   'P 1'
#
loop_
_entity.id
_entity.type
_entity.pdbx_description
1 polymer ?
#
loop_
_entity_poly.entity_id
_entity_poly.type
_entity_poly.pdbx_seq_one_letter_code
_entity_poly.pdbx_strand_id
1 'polypeptide(L)'
;MAACSTFAAAVAVRFAMGMLEAGLLPTCIILTATWYTREEQFLRTALWFGPFSGIFGGVLAYFVDSAQSTLPAWKFLFIVYGASTIELGLLCLVAMPDRYENAWFLHTSEVQPAKIRTQENNTGVSMRQPWNFSHIVEAAKDPKYWLVVIFAIAQAVTNAGITNSSPLIISSFGYSRGYTLLLAAPQGGIALVVQVAASVATLHISNSRCLLWILSCAPAFAGVAIKLAGVLFGRGYFSATHPTRPPIF
;
A
#
# COMPACT_ATOMS: atom_id res chain seq x y z
N MET A 1 3.33 -18.80 -7.78
CA MET A 1 2.40 -19.15 -6.68
C MET A 1 1.39 -20.21 -7.10
N ALA A 2 0.59 -19.98 -8.16
CA ALA A 2 -0.46 -20.93 -8.58
C ALA A 2 0.04 -22.34 -8.98
N ALA A 3 1.26 -22.44 -9.54
CA ALA A 3 1.90 -23.69 -9.95
C ALA A 3 2.68 -24.41 -8.84
N CYS A 4 2.80 -23.82 -7.64
CA CYS A 4 3.57 -24.42 -6.56
C CYS A 4 2.79 -25.58 -5.92
N SER A 5 3.37 -26.78 -5.89
CA SER A 5 2.81 -27.98 -5.25
C SER A 5 3.43 -28.27 -3.87
N THR A 6 4.61 -27.73 -3.59
CA THR A 6 5.36 -27.97 -2.35
C THR A 6 5.49 -26.69 -1.52
N PHE A 7 5.47 -26.80 -0.19
CA PHE A 7 5.67 -25.68 0.73
C PHE A 7 6.99 -24.92 0.47
N ALA A 8 8.09 -25.66 0.27
CA ALA A 8 9.39 -25.07 -0.05
C ALA A 8 9.35 -24.21 -1.34
N ALA A 9 8.65 -24.68 -2.37
CA ALA A 9 8.47 -23.94 -3.62
C ALA A 9 7.62 -22.67 -3.41
N ALA A 10 6.59 -22.74 -2.56
CA ALA A 10 5.78 -21.57 -2.23
C ALA A 10 6.58 -20.49 -1.48
N VAL A 11 7.45 -20.90 -0.54
CA VAL A 11 8.33 -19.99 0.20
C VAL A 11 9.36 -19.34 -0.72
N ALA A 12 10.03 -20.12 -1.57
CA ALA A 12 11.02 -19.61 -2.51
C ALA A 12 10.43 -18.56 -3.46
N VAL A 13 9.24 -18.84 -4.01
CA VAL A 13 8.54 -17.89 -4.89
C VAL A 13 8.11 -16.64 -4.13
N ARG A 14 7.66 -16.77 -2.88
CA ARG A 14 7.32 -15.61 -2.02
C ARG A 14 8.52 -14.72 -1.75
N PHE A 15 9.68 -15.33 -1.49
CA PHE A 15 10.92 -14.58 -1.28
C PHE A 15 11.34 -13.82 -2.54
N ALA A 16 11.32 -14.48 -3.70
CA ALA A 16 11.64 -13.85 -4.98
C ALA A 16 10.66 -12.70 -5.30
N MET A 17 9.37 -12.89 -5.04
CA MET A 17 8.34 -11.87 -5.24
C MET A 17 8.61 -10.63 -4.37
N GLY A 18 8.92 -10.81 -3.09
CA GLY A 18 9.25 -9.70 -2.19
C GLY A 18 10.51 -8.95 -2.61
N MET A 19 11.53 -9.66 -3.08
CA MET A 19 12.77 -9.04 -3.59
C MET A 19 12.50 -8.14 -4.80
N LEU A 20 11.63 -8.57 -5.73
CA LEU A 20 11.26 -7.79 -6.91
C LEU A 20 10.36 -6.60 -6.56
N GLU A 21 9.46 -6.76 -5.59
CA GLU A 21 8.51 -5.72 -5.18
C GLU A 21 9.17 -4.59 -4.37
N ALA A 22 10.26 -4.88 -3.65
CA ALA A 22 10.94 -3.91 -2.80
C ALA A 22 11.39 -2.63 -3.53
N GLY A 23 11.71 -2.74 -4.82
CA GLY A 23 12.13 -1.59 -5.65
C GLY A 23 10.97 -0.76 -6.21
N LEU A 24 9.72 -1.24 -6.15
CA LEU A 24 8.60 -0.60 -6.84
C LEU A 24 8.25 0.77 -6.23
N LEU A 25 8.01 0.82 -4.92
CA LEU A 25 7.64 2.05 -4.21
C LEU A 25 8.68 3.18 -4.35
N PRO A 26 9.99 2.96 -4.09
CA PRO A 26 10.97 4.03 -4.27
C PRO A 26 11.09 4.47 -5.74
N THR A 27 10.90 3.57 -6.70
CA THR A 27 10.91 3.92 -8.12
C THR A 27 9.73 4.82 -8.48
N CYS A 28 8.52 4.51 -8.01
CA CYS A 28 7.35 5.36 -8.22
C CYS A 28 7.51 6.76 -7.60
N ILE A 29 8.15 6.85 -6.42
CA ILE A 29 8.43 8.12 -5.75
C ILE A 29 9.43 8.95 -6.56
N ILE A 30 10.54 8.34 -7.00
CA ILE A 30 11.57 9.01 -7.81
C ILE A 30 10.99 9.48 -9.14
N LEU A 31 10.18 8.64 -9.80
CA LEU A 31 9.50 9.03 -11.02
C LEU A 31 8.58 10.23 -10.80
N THR A 32 7.73 10.18 -9.77
CA THR A 32 6.81 11.29 -9.46
C THR A 32 7.60 12.57 -9.16
N ALA A 33 8.72 12.46 -8.44
CA ALA A 33 9.60 13.59 -8.13
C ALA A 33 10.36 14.12 -9.36
N THR A 34 10.56 13.28 -10.37
CA THR A 34 11.22 13.65 -11.62
C THR A 34 10.31 14.45 -12.53
N TRP A 35 8.99 14.16 -12.56
CA TRP A 35 8.02 14.76 -13.49
C TRP A 35 7.17 15.89 -12.91
N TYR A 36 7.06 16.00 -11.57
CA TYR A 36 6.11 16.90 -10.91
C TYR A 36 6.77 17.76 -9.84
N THR A 37 6.18 18.94 -9.59
CA THR A 37 6.67 19.86 -8.55
C THR A 37 6.32 19.38 -7.15
N ARG A 38 7.03 19.86 -6.12
CA ARG A 38 6.82 19.44 -4.72
C ARG A 38 5.37 19.63 -4.25
N GLU A 39 4.67 20.63 -4.74
CA GLU A 39 3.26 20.89 -4.40
C GLU A 39 2.32 19.88 -5.06
N GLU A 40 2.63 19.45 -6.29
CA GLU A 40 1.84 18.49 -7.07
C GLU A 40 2.12 17.04 -6.69
N GLN A 41 3.34 16.75 -6.23
CA GLN A 41 3.79 15.41 -5.85
C GLN A 41 2.88 14.77 -4.80
N PHE A 42 2.39 15.56 -3.84
CA PHE A 42 1.60 15.05 -2.72
C PHE A 42 0.25 14.49 -3.17
N LEU A 43 -0.52 15.21 -3.99
CA LEU A 43 -1.80 14.71 -4.53
C LEU A 43 -1.60 13.49 -5.42
N ARG A 44 -0.57 13.52 -6.27
CA ARG A 44 -0.29 12.42 -7.20
C ARG A 44 0.12 11.16 -6.44
N THR A 45 0.94 11.31 -5.41
CA THR A 45 1.33 10.20 -4.52
C THR A 45 0.14 9.63 -3.78
N ALA A 46 -0.75 10.48 -3.28
CA ALA A 46 -1.98 10.04 -2.65
C ALA A 46 -2.92 9.31 -3.62
N LEU A 47 -2.94 9.71 -4.89
CA LEU A 47 -3.75 9.04 -5.91
C LEU A 47 -3.19 7.65 -6.22
N TRP A 48 -1.91 7.54 -6.62
CA TRP A 48 -1.36 6.24 -7.04
C TRP A 48 -1.15 5.25 -5.88
N PHE A 49 -0.90 5.74 -4.66
CA PHE A 49 -0.82 4.91 -3.45
C PHE A 49 -2.21 4.64 -2.82
N GLY A 50 -3.30 4.89 -3.55
CA GLY A 50 -4.66 4.65 -3.08
C GLY A 50 -4.95 3.16 -2.81
N PRO A 51 -5.94 2.83 -1.96
CA PRO A 51 -6.30 1.46 -1.58
C PRO A 51 -7.07 0.70 -2.67
N PHE A 52 -6.70 0.88 -3.94
CA PHE A 52 -7.34 0.23 -5.09
C PHE A 52 -7.31 -1.29 -4.99
N SER A 53 -6.24 -1.85 -4.43
CA SER A 53 -6.12 -3.30 -4.19
C SER A 53 -7.29 -3.85 -3.37
N GLY A 54 -7.79 -3.11 -2.37
CA GLY A 54 -8.94 -3.54 -1.56
C GLY A 54 -10.26 -3.53 -2.36
N ILE A 55 -10.44 -2.54 -3.24
CA ILE A 55 -11.62 -2.40 -4.09
C ILE A 55 -11.67 -3.54 -5.11
N PHE A 56 -10.63 -3.66 -5.93
CA PHE A 56 -10.56 -4.70 -6.97
C PHE A 56 -10.46 -6.10 -6.35
N GLY A 57 -9.74 -6.24 -5.23
CA GLY A 57 -9.60 -7.50 -4.51
C GLY A 57 -10.90 -8.04 -3.96
N GLY A 58 -11.71 -7.20 -3.32
CA GLY A 58 -13.02 -7.62 -2.81
C GLY A 58 -13.99 -8.02 -3.93
N VAL A 59 -14.01 -7.25 -5.02
CA VAL A 59 -14.88 -7.51 -6.18
C VAL A 59 -14.47 -8.79 -6.91
N LEU A 60 -13.18 -8.94 -7.26
CA LEU A 60 -12.68 -10.13 -7.93
C LEU A 60 -12.85 -11.38 -7.06
N ALA A 61 -12.60 -11.28 -5.76
CA ALA A 61 -12.79 -12.40 -4.86
C ALA A 61 -14.25 -12.89 -4.82
N TYR A 62 -15.22 -11.97 -4.86
CA TYR A 62 -16.64 -12.31 -4.93
C TYR A 62 -17.00 -13.02 -6.25
N PHE A 63 -16.52 -12.52 -7.39
CA PHE A 63 -16.78 -13.15 -8.69
C PHE A 63 -16.19 -14.56 -8.79
N VAL A 64 -15.00 -14.76 -8.22
CA VAL A 64 -14.34 -16.07 -8.23
C VAL A 64 -15.02 -17.05 -7.28
N ASP A 65 -15.57 -16.60 -6.15
CA ASP A 65 -16.37 -17.43 -5.24
C ASP A 65 -17.71 -17.83 -5.88
N SER A 66 -18.31 -16.94 -6.69
CA SER A 66 -19.54 -17.23 -7.44
C SER A 66 -19.32 -18.13 -8.66
N ALA A 67 -18.12 -18.12 -9.25
CA ALA A 67 -17.77 -18.98 -10.36
C ALA A 67 -17.40 -20.38 -9.83
N GLN A 68 -18.31 -21.34 -9.94
CA GLN A 68 -18.12 -22.76 -9.58
C GLN A 68 -17.06 -23.43 -10.47
N SER A 69 -15.80 -23.05 -10.29
CA SER A 69 -14.67 -23.58 -11.04
C SER A 69 -14.02 -24.76 -10.30
N THR A 70 -13.41 -25.68 -11.06
CA THR A 70 -12.65 -26.82 -10.54
C THR A 70 -11.33 -26.42 -9.86
N LEU A 71 -10.91 -25.16 -10.04
CA LEU A 71 -9.70 -24.61 -9.45
C LEU A 71 -10.01 -23.89 -8.13
N PRO A 72 -9.18 -24.06 -7.09
CA PRO A 72 -9.32 -23.29 -5.87
C PRO A 72 -9.28 -21.78 -6.15
N ALA A 73 -10.25 -21.03 -5.63
CA ALA A 73 -10.42 -19.58 -5.84
C ALA A 73 -9.12 -18.77 -5.68
N TRP A 74 -8.30 -19.11 -4.69
CA TRP A 74 -7.04 -18.43 -4.43
C TRP A 74 -6.02 -18.57 -5.57
N LYS A 75 -5.98 -19.71 -6.29
CA LYS A 75 -5.07 -19.91 -7.43
C LYS A 75 -5.48 -19.04 -8.61
N PHE A 76 -6.78 -18.93 -8.85
CA PHE A 76 -7.33 -18.11 -9.92
C PHE A 76 -6.99 -16.63 -9.69
N LEU A 77 -7.14 -16.13 -8.47
CA LEU A 77 -6.74 -14.76 -8.11
C LEU A 77 -5.26 -14.50 -8.42
N PHE A 78 -4.35 -15.41 -8.04
CA PHE A 78 -2.93 -15.23 -8.37
C PHE A 78 -2.61 -15.23 -9.86
N ILE A 79 -3.37 -15.98 -10.68
CA ILE A 79 -3.20 -15.99 -12.13
C ILE A 79 -3.65 -14.66 -12.72
N VAL A 80 -4.84 -14.18 -12.35
CA VAL A 80 -5.38 -12.90 -12.85
C VAL A 80 -4.48 -11.74 -12.45
N TYR A 81 -4.10 -11.64 -11.18
CA TYR A 81 -3.20 -10.60 -10.71
C TYR A 81 -1.82 -10.69 -11.36
N GLY A 82 -1.23 -11.90 -11.44
CA GLY A 82 0.08 -12.09 -12.07
C GLY A 82 0.08 -11.75 -13.56
N ALA A 83 -0.98 -12.09 -14.30
CA ALA A 83 -1.10 -11.73 -15.71
C ALA A 83 -1.23 -10.21 -15.88
N SER A 84 -2.08 -9.56 -15.08
CA SER A 84 -2.27 -8.11 -15.14
C SER A 84 -0.99 -7.32 -14.82
N THR A 85 -0.16 -7.79 -13.88
CA THR A 85 1.10 -7.12 -13.55
C THR A 85 2.16 -7.32 -14.63
N ILE A 86 2.20 -8.47 -15.29
CA ILE A 86 3.09 -8.71 -16.44
C ILE A 86 2.69 -7.80 -17.60
N GLU A 87 1.40 -7.71 -17.92
CA GLU A 87 0.87 -6.84 -18.97
C GLU A 87 1.22 -5.37 -18.69
N LEU A 88 0.95 -4.89 -17.48
CA LEU A 88 1.31 -3.52 -17.06
C LEU A 88 2.82 -3.30 -17.09
N GLY A 89 3.64 -4.30 -16.71
CA GLY A 89 5.09 -4.23 -16.80
C GLY A 89 5.58 -4.06 -18.24
N LEU A 90 5.02 -4.82 -19.18
CA LEU A 90 5.33 -4.70 -20.62
C LEU A 90 4.89 -3.34 -21.17
N LEU A 91 3.71 -2.86 -20.78
CA LEU A 91 3.22 -1.54 -21.16
C LEU A 91 4.15 -0.43 -20.63
N CYS A 92 4.60 -0.53 -19.37
CA CYS A 92 5.56 0.42 -18.82
C CYS A 92 6.89 0.40 -19.60
N LEU A 93 7.40 -0.77 -20.01
CA LEU A 93 8.65 -0.84 -20.79
C LEU A 93 8.56 -0.14 -22.15
N VAL A 94 7.37 -0.10 -22.77
CA VAL A 94 7.18 0.52 -24.08
C VAL A 94 6.73 1.98 -23.96
N ALA A 95 5.84 2.28 -23.02
CA ALA A 95 5.16 3.57 -22.93
C ALA A 95 5.83 4.56 -21.98
N MET A 96 6.76 4.13 -21.12
CA MET A 96 7.35 5.00 -20.10
C MET A 96 8.65 5.65 -20.60
N PRO A 97 8.67 6.98 -20.81
CA PRO A 97 9.89 7.65 -21.24
C PRO A 97 10.83 7.90 -20.05
N ASP A 98 12.10 7.52 -20.20
CA ASP A 98 13.14 7.71 -19.19
C ASP A 98 13.54 9.19 -18.98
N ARG A 99 13.22 10.06 -19.95
CA ARG A 99 13.62 11.48 -19.95
C ARG A 99 12.52 12.36 -20.53
N TYR A 100 12.50 13.61 -20.07
CA TYR A 100 11.81 14.71 -20.75
C TYR A 100 12.15 14.81 -22.24
N GLU A 101 13.40 14.52 -22.59
CA GLU A 101 13.91 14.56 -23.96
C GLU A 101 13.44 13.39 -24.84
N ASN A 102 13.04 12.26 -24.24
CA ASN A 102 12.54 11.06 -24.94
C ASN A 102 11.04 10.85 -24.70
N ALA A 103 10.35 11.88 -24.21
CA ALA A 103 8.95 11.81 -23.88
C ALA A 103 8.11 11.83 -25.16
N TRP A 104 7.53 10.68 -25.51
CA TRP A 104 6.68 10.56 -26.71
C TRP A 104 5.46 11.48 -26.69
N PHE A 105 5.11 12.04 -25.53
CA PHE A 105 3.97 12.94 -25.33
C PHE A 105 4.34 14.44 -25.25
N LEU A 106 5.62 14.82 -25.23
CA LEU A 106 6.03 16.24 -25.27
C LEU A 106 6.56 16.63 -26.65
N HIS A 107 6.16 17.81 -27.14
CA HIS A 107 6.84 18.43 -28.26
C HIS A 107 8.19 19.03 -27.84
N THR A 108 9.14 19.11 -28.77
CA THR A 108 10.51 19.63 -28.51
C THR A 108 10.52 21.05 -27.91
N SER A 109 9.51 21.86 -28.22
CA SER A 109 9.30 23.21 -27.65
C SER A 109 8.90 23.22 -26.18
N GLU A 110 8.30 22.14 -25.68
CA GLU A 110 7.75 22.02 -24.31
C GLU A 110 8.73 21.36 -23.34
N VAL A 111 9.77 20.70 -23.87
CA VAL A 111 10.80 20.00 -23.09
C VAL A 111 11.59 20.94 -22.17
N GLN A 112 12.00 22.11 -22.69
CA GLN A 112 12.80 23.07 -21.92
C GLN A 112 12.00 23.72 -20.77
N PRO A 113 10.78 24.25 -20.99
CA PRO A 113 9.92 24.73 -19.89
C PRO A 113 9.65 23.68 -18.81
N ALA A 114 9.37 22.42 -19.21
CA ALA A 114 9.12 21.34 -18.27
C ALA A 114 10.36 21.01 -17.41
N LYS A 115 11.56 21.03 -18.02
CA LYS A 115 12.83 20.80 -17.32
C LYS A 115 13.11 21.90 -16.29
N ILE A 116 12.93 23.17 -16.65
CA ILE A 116 13.16 24.32 -15.76
C ILE A 116 12.22 24.27 -14.55
N ARG A 117 10.93 24.00 -14.79
CA ARG A 117 9.91 23.86 -13.72
C ARG A 117 10.29 22.81 -12.68
N THR A 118 10.88 21.71 -13.10
CA THR A 118 11.26 20.63 -12.18
C THR A 118 12.64 20.83 -11.56
N GLN A 119 13.52 21.61 -12.21
CA GLN A 119 14.83 22.01 -11.66
C GLN A 119 14.71 22.83 -10.37
N GLU A 120 13.67 23.65 -10.23
CA GLU A 120 13.42 24.45 -9.01
C GLU A 120 13.19 23.59 -7.75
N ASN A 121 12.83 22.30 -7.90
CA ASN A 121 12.57 21.43 -6.76
C ASN A 121 13.84 20.91 -6.07
N ASN A 122 15.05 21.21 -6.57
CA ASN A 122 16.32 20.69 -6.06
C ASN A 122 16.35 19.16 -5.88
N THR A 123 15.41 18.41 -6.48
CA THR A 123 15.27 16.95 -6.37
C THR A 123 16.13 16.20 -7.40
N GLY A 124 17.15 16.86 -7.96
CA GLY A 124 18.18 16.22 -8.77
C GLY A 124 17.71 15.91 -10.18
N VAL A 125 17.99 16.84 -11.11
CA VAL A 125 17.71 16.69 -12.55
C VAL A 125 18.75 15.79 -13.25
N SER A 126 19.26 14.79 -12.53
CA SER A 126 20.05 13.73 -13.14
C SER A 126 19.78 12.41 -12.42
N MET A 127 18.91 11.61 -13.02
CA MET A 127 18.70 10.18 -12.73
C MET A 127 20.00 9.34 -12.83
N ARG A 128 21.14 9.95 -13.21
CA ARG A 128 22.41 9.32 -13.53
C ARG A 128 23.59 10.02 -12.85
N GLN A 129 23.50 10.21 -11.53
CA GLN A 129 24.71 10.42 -10.72
C GLN A 129 25.41 9.06 -10.55
N PRO A 130 26.76 9.01 -10.61
CA PRO A 130 27.48 7.78 -10.31
C PRO A 130 27.16 7.33 -8.88
N TRP A 131 27.04 6.02 -8.68
CA TRP A 131 26.77 5.43 -7.37
C TRP A 131 27.85 5.83 -6.38
N ASN A 132 27.51 6.72 -5.43
CA ASN A 132 28.43 7.20 -4.43
C ASN A 132 28.07 6.64 -3.07
N PHE A 133 28.87 5.67 -2.59
CA PHE A 133 28.69 5.04 -1.29
C PHE A 133 28.81 6.06 -0.13
N SER A 134 29.51 7.17 -0.35
CA SER A 134 29.64 8.24 0.64
C SER A 134 28.28 8.88 0.99
N HIS A 135 27.39 9.05 0.01
CA HIS A 135 26.07 9.65 0.25
C HIS A 135 25.16 8.71 1.08
N ILE A 136 25.33 7.40 0.93
CA ILE A 136 24.58 6.40 1.71
C ILE A 136 25.01 6.46 3.18
N VAL A 137 26.32 6.52 3.42
CA VAL A 137 26.86 6.61 4.78
C VAL A 137 26.49 7.95 5.43
N GLU A 138 26.45 9.03 4.67
CA GLU A 138 25.97 10.33 5.14
C GLU A 138 24.49 10.31 5.50
N ALA A 139 23.63 9.77 4.63
CA ALA A 139 22.20 9.60 4.91
C ALA A 139 21.93 8.70 6.11
N ALA A 140 22.72 7.64 6.30
CA ALA A 140 22.60 6.74 7.45
C ALA A 140 23.03 7.39 8.78
N LYS A 141 23.83 8.46 8.74
CA LYS A 141 24.23 9.22 9.94
C LYS A 141 23.21 10.30 10.32
N ASP A 142 22.25 10.62 9.47
CA ASP A 142 21.22 11.60 9.79
C ASP A 142 20.21 11.02 10.81
N PRO A 143 20.09 11.58 12.03
CA PRO A 143 19.10 11.13 13.00
C PRO A 143 17.65 11.30 12.51
N LYS A 144 17.38 12.26 11.60
CA LYS A 144 16.04 12.44 11.04
C LYS A 144 15.63 11.27 10.17
N TYR A 145 16.57 10.65 9.46
CA TYR A 145 16.32 9.46 8.66
C TYR A 145 15.81 8.30 9.55
N TRP A 146 16.47 8.04 10.68
CA TRP A 146 16.07 6.99 11.60
C TRP A 146 14.70 7.24 12.25
N LEU A 147 14.35 8.50 12.53
CA LEU A 147 13.01 8.84 12.99
C LEU A 147 11.94 8.48 11.94
N VAL A 148 12.20 8.76 10.67
CA VAL A 148 11.29 8.37 9.56
C VAL A 148 11.23 6.86 9.40
N VAL A 149 12.33 6.13 9.58
CA VAL A 149 12.36 4.66 9.54
C VAL A 149 11.49 4.05 10.64
N ILE A 150 11.67 4.48 11.90
CA ILE A 150 10.86 4.00 13.03
C ILE A 150 9.38 4.29 12.77
N PHE A 151 9.09 5.48 12.27
CA PHE A 151 7.75 5.88 11.92
C PHE A 151 7.15 4.98 10.81
N ALA A 152 7.89 4.71 9.74
CA ALA A 152 7.46 3.84 8.65
C ALA A 152 7.20 2.41 9.12
N ILE A 153 8.06 1.88 10.02
CA ILE A 153 7.87 0.56 10.63
C ILE A 153 6.57 0.54 11.46
N ALA A 154 6.34 1.55 12.30
CA ALA A 154 5.12 1.64 13.10
C ALA A 154 3.87 1.67 12.19
N GLN A 155 3.89 2.48 11.13
CA GLN A 155 2.81 2.57 10.16
C GLN A 155 2.57 1.24 9.42
N ALA A 156 3.62 0.54 9.01
CA ALA A 156 3.53 -0.76 8.35
C ALA A 156 2.91 -1.83 9.27
N VAL A 157 3.31 -1.86 10.55
CA VAL A 157 2.75 -2.77 11.55
C VAL A 157 1.25 -2.50 11.77
N THR A 158 0.86 -1.24 11.92
CA THR A 158 -0.56 -0.86 12.06
C THR A 158 -1.37 -1.25 10.83
N ASN A 159 -0.85 -0.99 9.62
CA ASN A 159 -1.52 -1.34 8.37
C ASN A 159 -1.70 -2.86 8.21
N ALA A 160 -0.67 -3.65 8.50
CA ALA A 160 -0.75 -5.11 8.49
C ALA A 160 -1.76 -5.62 9.53
N GLY A 161 -1.81 -4.99 10.70
CA GLY A 161 -2.77 -5.31 11.75
C GLY A 161 -4.23 -5.12 11.31
N ILE A 162 -4.55 -3.98 10.67
CA ILE A 162 -5.89 -3.69 10.15
C ILE A 162 -6.27 -4.70 9.06
N THR A 163 -5.40 -4.85 8.05
CA THR A 163 -5.67 -5.69 6.87
C THR A 163 -5.93 -7.15 7.24
N ASN A 164 -5.16 -7.72 8.17
CA ASN A 164 -5.35 -9.10 8.61
C ASN A 164 -6.53 -9.26 9.59
N SER A 165 -6.87 -8.22 10.34
CA SER A 165 -7.94 -8.28 11.34
C SER A 165 -9.34 -8.08 10.76
N SER A 166 -9.50 -7.26 9.71
CA SER A 166 -10.79 -6.95 9.11
C SER A 166 -11.60 -8.20 8.73
N PRO A 167 -11.06 -9.17 7.96
CA PRO A 167 -11.83 -10.35 7.58
C PRO A 167 -12.17 -11.26 8.76
N LEU A 168 -11.30 -11.35 9.78
CA LEU A 168 -11.55 -12.15 10.98
C LEU A 168 -12.73 -11.58 11.79
N ILE A 169 -12.77 -10.27 11.97
CA ILE A 169 -13.87 -9.60 12.68
C ILE A 169 -15.19 -9.81 11.94
N ILE A 170 -15.19 -9.63 10.61
CA ILE A 170 -16.41 -9.80 9.82
C ILE A 170 -16.90 -11.26 9.87
N SER A 171 -15.99 -12.23 9.83
CA SER A 171 -16.35 -13.65 9.97
C SER A 171 -16.93 -13.98 11.36
N SER A 172 -16.53 -13.26 12.41
CA SER A 172 -17.05 -13.46 13.77
C SER A 172 -18.51 -13.04 13.93
N PHE A 173 -19.02 -12.17 13.04
CA PHE A 173 -20.44 -11.79 12.99
C PHE A 173 -21.33 -12.83 12.28
N GLY A 174 -20.77 -13.97 11.84
CA GLY A 174 -21.52 -15.06 11.22
C GLY A 174 -21.78 -14.89 9.72
N TYR A 175 -21.10 -13.94 9.06
CA TYR A 175 -21.22 -13.75 7.61
C TYR A 175 -20.49 -14.86 6.83
N SER A 176 -21.07 -15.25 5.69
CA SER A 176 -20.43 -16.17 4.74
C SER A 176 -19.13 -15.57 4.19
N ARG A 177 -18.19 -16.44 3.81
CA ARG A 177 -16.85 -16.08 3.33
C ARG A 177 -16.88 -15.16 2.11
N GLY A 178 -17.79 -15.41 1.16
CA GLY A 178 -17.96 -14.58 -0.04
C GLY A 178 -18.42 -13.16 0.28
N TYR A 179 -19.40 -13.00 1.18
CA TYR A 179 -19.87 -11.68 1.64
C TYR A 179 -18.82 -10.92 2.45
N THR A 180 -18.03 -11.64 3.25
CA THR A 180 -16.92 -11.06 4.02
C THR A 180 -15.86 -10.43 3.10
N LEU A 181 -15.56 -11.07 1.99
CA LEU A 181 -14.61 -10.56 1.00
C LEU A 181 -15.19 -9.38 0.20
N LEU A 182 -16.49 -9.43 -0.10
CA LEU A 182 -17.18 -8.32 -0.76
C LEU A 182 -17.17 -7.04 0.10
N LEU A 183 -17.30 -7.17 1.42
CA LEU A 183 -17.25 -6.04 2.35
C LEU A 183 -15.88 -5.32 2.38
N ALA A 184 -14.82 -5.94 1.86
CA ALA A 184 -13.53 -5.28 1.69
C ALA A 184 -13.55 -4.18 0.59
N ALA A 185 -14.43 -4.30 -0.41
CA ALA A 185 -14.49 -3.35 -1.51
C ALA A 185 -15.06 -1.98 -1.08
N PRO A 186 -16.21 -1.89 -0.38
CA PRO A 186 -16.69 -0.63 0.21
C PRO A 186 -15.68 -0.02 1.19
N GLN A 187 -14.98 -0.84 1.98
CA GLN A 187 -13.93 -0.37 2.88
C GLN A 187 -12.82 0.36 2.11
N GLY A 188 -12.36 -0.23 1.00
CA GLY A 188 -11.36 0.41 0.12
C GLY A 188 -11.88 1.70 -0.52
N GLY A 189 -13.14 1.74 -0.94
CA GLY A 189 -13.77 2.93 -1.53
C GLY A 189 -13.83 4.11 -0.55
N ILE A 190 -14.29 3.87 0.68
CA ILE A 190 -14.34 4.90 1.73
C ILE A 190 -12.93 5.38 2.05
N ALA A 191 -11.97 4.45 2.21
CA ALA A 191 -10.59 4.79 2.47
C ALA A 191 -9.98 5.66 1.36
N LEU A 192 -10.30 5.39 0.08
CA LEU A 192 -9.85 6.22 -1.05
C LEU A 192 -10.43 7.64 -0.99
N VAL A 193 -11.74 7.78 -0.73
CA VAL A 193 -12.40 9.10 -0.62
C VAL A 193 -11.80 9.91 0.52
N VAL A 194 -11.62 9.29 1.69
CA VAL A 194 -11.02 9.95 2.86
C VAL A 194 -9.57 10.32 2.58
N GLN A 195 -8.80 9.45 1.92
CA GLN A 195 -7.41 9.71 1.55
C GLN A 195 -7.31 10.92 0.60
N VAL A 196 -8.11 10.96 -0.46
CA VAL A 196 -8.11 12.09 -1.41
C VAL A 196 -8.58 13.39 -0.72
N ALA A 197 -9.64 13.33 0.11
CA ALA A 197 -10.13 14.48 0.85
C ALA A 197 -9.07 15.03 1.83
N ALA A 198 -8.40 14.15 2.58
CA ALA A 198 -7.31 14.53 3.47
C ALA A 198 -6.14 15.13 2.67
N SER A 199 -5.85 14.58 1.49
CA SER A 199 -4.78 15.11 0.65
C SER A 199 -5.09 16.50 0.10
N VAL A 200 -6.32 16.76 -0.32
CA VAL A 200 -6.76 18.09 -0.77
C VAL A 200 -6.77 19.08 0.40
N ALA A 201 -7.22 18.67 1.58
CA ALA A 201 -7.23 19.51 2.79
C ALA A 201 -5.81 19.94 3.20
N THR A 202 -4.83 19.06 3.07
CA THR A 202 -3.41 19.34 3.38
C THR A 202 -2.81 20.40 2.44
N LEU A 203 -3.33 20.56 1.22
CA LEU A 203 -2.87 21.58 0.28
C LEU A 203 -3.49 22.96 0.56
N HIS A 204 -4.74 23.01 1.02
CA HIS A 204 -5.43 24.27 1.28
C HIS A 204 -5.04 24.89 2.62
N ILE A 205 -4.59 24.07 3.58
CA ILE A 205 -4.22 24.54 4.93
C ILE A 205 -2.72 24.37 5.14
N SER A 206 -1.98 25.48 5.05
CA SER A 206 -0.54 25.50 5.32
C SER A 206 -0.23 24.96 6.72
N ASN A 207 0.83 24.14 6.83
CA ASN A 207 1.34 23.55 8.07
C ASN A 207 0.40 22.57 8.82
N SER A 208 -0.71 22.13 8.21
CA SER A 208 -1.65 21.17 8.82
C SER A 208 -1.20 19.71 8.77
N ARG A 209 -0.08 19.41 8.10
CA ARG A 209 0.45 18.04 7.91
C ARG A 209 0.53 17.29 9.22
N CYS A 210 1.30 17.74 10.20
CA CYS A 210 1.43 17.01 11.47
C CYS A 210 0.09 16.85 12.21
N LEU A 211 -0.83 17.82 12.08
CA LEU A 211 -2.13 17.81 12.74
C LEU A 211 -3.07 16.77 12.11
N LEU A 212 -3.13 16.70 10.77
CA LEU A 212 -3.87 15.68 10.05
C LEU A 212 -3.33 14.28 10.31
N TRP A 213 -2.02 14.14 10.52
CA TRP A 213 -1.42 12.86 10.88
C TRP A 213 -1.84 12.42 12.29
N ILE A 214 -1.78 13.31 13.29
CA ILE A 214 -2.27 13.01 14.65
C ILE A 214 -3.75 12.64 14.62
N LEU A 215 -4.55 13.37 13.84
CA LEU A 215 -5.99 13.16 13.73
C LEU A 215 -6.31 11.82 13.02
N SER A 216 -5.50 11.41 12.04
CA SER A 216 -5.61 10.10 11.38
C SER A 216 -5.22 8.92 12.29
N CYS A 217 -4.36 9.16 13.29
CA CYS A 217 -3.97 8.15 14.26
C CYS A 217 -5.05 7.92 15.35
N ALA A 218 -5.89 8.91 15.64
CA ALA A 218 -6.91 8.81 16.69
C ALA A 218 -7.91 7.64 16.49
N PRO A 219 -8.46 7.39 15.28
CA PRO A 219 -9.27 6.21 15.01
C PRO A 219 -8.53 4.88 15.22
N ALA A 220 -7.24 4.82 14.89
CA ALA A 220 -6.43 3.62 15.10
C ALA A 220 -6.25 3.31 16.59
N PHE A 221 -5.98 4.34 17.41
CA PHE A 221 -5.92 4.20 18.87
C PHE A 221 -7.27 3.79 19.47
N ALA A 222 -8.37 4.37 19.01
CA ALA A 222 -9.70 3.99 19.44
C ALA A 222 -10.00 2.51 19.11
N GLY A 223 -9.64 2.05 17.90
CA GLY A 223 -9.82 0.66 17.48
C GLY A 223 -9.02 -0.33 18.34
N VAL A 224 -7.77 0.00 18.69
CA VAL A 224 -6.95 -0.81 19.60
C VAL A 224 -7.55 -0.82 21.01
N ALA A 225 -8.01 0.32 21.52
CA ALA A 225 -8.63 0.42 22.85
C ALA A 225 -9.91 -0.42 22.94
N ILE A 226 -10.77 -0.40 21.90
CA ILE A 226 -11.99 -1.22 21.85
C ILE A 226 -11.65 -2.71 21.81
N LYS A 227 -10.66 -3.13 21.02
CA LYS A 227 -10.20 -4.53 21.01
C LYS A 227 -9.67 -4.97 22.36
N LEU A 228 -8.85 -4.13 23.01
CA LEU A 228 -8.30 -4.44 24.32
C LEU A 228 -9.40 -4.53 25.39
N ALA A 229 -10.37 -3.61 25.35
CA ALA A 229 -11.55 -3.67 26.21
C ALA A 229 -12.33 -4.97 25.97
N GLY A 230 -12.58 -5.35 24.72
CA GLY A 230 -13.25 -6.61 24.37
C GLY A 230 -12.52 -7.86 24.88
N VAL A 231 -11.18 -7.88 24.83
CA VAL A 231 -10.38 -8.99 25.39
C VAL A 231 -10.44 -9.02 26.92
N LEU A 232 -10.38 -7.86 27.58
CA LEU A 232 -10.43 -7.76 29.04
C LEU A 232 -11.83 -8.12 29.59
N PHE A 233 -12.90 -7.59 28.98
CA PHE A 233 -14.28 -7.92 29.36
C PHE A 233 -14.69 -9.33 28.94
N GLY A 234 -14.23 -9.81 27.78
CA GLY A 234 -14.48 -11.17 27.28
C GLY A 234 -13.79 -12.26 28.12
N ARG A 235 -12.54 -12.02 28.57
CA ARG A 235 -11.87 -12.90 29.55
C ARG A 235 -12.59 -12.92 30.89
N GLY A 236 -13.15 -11.79 31.33
CA GLY A 236 -13.95 -11.70 32.56
C GLY A 236 -15.24 -12.52 32.50
N TYR A 237 -15.94 -12.50 31.36
CA TYR A 237 -17.21 -13.21 31.19
C TYR A 237 -17.05 -14.73 31.01
N PHE A 238 -16.02 -15.17 30.27
CA PHE A 238 -15.75 -16.60 30.04
C PHE A 238 -15.11 -17.27 31.27
N SER A 239 -14.27 -16.55 32.02
CA SER A 239 -13.66 -17.08 33.25
C SER A 239 -14.66 -17.18 34.42
N ALA A 240 -15.76 -16.43 34.39
CA ALA A 240 -16.81 -16.50 35.41
C ALA A 240 -17.86 -17.58 35.14
N THR A 241 -18.01 -18.06 33.91
CA THR A 241 -19.11 -18.98 33.51
C THR A 241 -18.67 -20.43 33.26
N HIS A 242 -17.40 -20.72 32.96
CA HIS A 242 -16.92 -22.10 32.83
C HIS A 242 -15.44 -22.27 33.25
N PRO A 243 -15.15 -22.80 34.46
CA PRO A 243 -13.78 -22.97 34.94
C PRO A 243 -13.01 -24.16 34.34
N THR A 244 -13.59 -24.91 33.38
CA THR A 244 -13.01 -26.18 32.92
C THR A 244 -13.21 -26.46 31.43
N ARG A 245 -12.60 -25.67 30.53
CA ARG A 245 -12.25 -26.20 29.20
C ARG A 245 -10.85 -25.75 28.78
N PRO A 246 -9.96 -26.69 28.37
CA PRO A 246 -8.61 -26.36 27.95
C PRO A 246 -8.63 -25.58 26.61
N PRO A 247 -7.58 -24.78 26.33
CA PRO A 247 -7.51 -23.95 25.15
C PRO A 247 -7.36 -24.82 23.91
N ILE A 248 -8.29 -24.66 22.96
CA ILE A 248 -8.15 -25.23 21.63
C ILE A 248 -7.38 -24.19 20.81
N PHE A 249 -6.21 -24.60 20.34
CA PHE A 249 -5.31 -23.84 19.46
C PHE A 249 -5.97 -23.48 18.13
#